data_AF-A0A964VBC6-F1
#
_entry.id   AF-A0A964VBC6-F1
#
_cell.length_a   1.000
_cell.length_b   1.000
_cell.length_c   1.000
_cell.angle_alpha   90.00
_cell.angle_beta   90.00
_cell.angle_gamma   90.00
#
_symmetry.space_group_name_H-M   'P 1'
#
loop_
_entity.id
_entity.type
_entity.pdbx_description
1 polymer ?
#
loop_
_entity_poly.entity_id
_entity_poly.type
_entity_poly.pdbx_seq_one_letter_code
_entity_poly.pdbx_strand_id
1 'polypeptide(L)'
;MIFAREINATLTSLVKKIDAATGKNSASKMGSFVVFLNDDSALEGKLKELADKEGIKNTILSIDTNPVGPPGYEINKDADITVVLYTSREVKANHAFRKGELNDKAIEAILKDVPKILVKKEAPKK
;
A
#
# COMPACT_ATOMS: atom_id res chain seq x y z
N MET A 1 -1.75 3.60 -1.89
CA MET A 1 -0.32 3.54 -1.56
C MET A 1 -0.16 2.90 -0.18
N ILE A 2 0.83 2.05 -0.03
CA ILE A 2 1.18 1.39 1.23
C ILE A 2 2.66 1.71 1.46
N PHE A 3 3.01 2.12 2.66
CA PHE A 3 4.37 2.30 3.12
C PHE A 3 4.65 1.22 4.15
N ALA A 4 5.80 0.56 4.06
CA ALA A 4 6.20 -0.46 5.01
C ALA A 4 7.69 -0.32 5.31
N ARG A 5 8.10 -0.54 6.56
CA ARG A 5 9.53 -0.49 6.94
C ARG A 5 10.20 -1.85 6.91
N GLU A 6 9.45 -2.89 7.26
CA GLU A 6 9.88 -4.28 7.23
C GLU A 6 8.92 -5.16 6.44
N ILE A 7 9.46 -6.23 5.85
CA ILE A 7 8.66 -7.29 5.26
C ILE A 7 8.18 -8.20 6.40
N ASN A 8 6.87 -8.30 6.58
CA ASN A 8 6.25 -9.22 7.51
C ASN A 8 5.14 -10.02 6.82
N ALA A 9 4.78 -11.18 7.39
CA ALA A 9 3.78 -12.07 6.80
C ALA A 9 2.42 -11.37 6.58
N THR A 10 2.06 -10.45 7.48
CA THR A 10 0.81 -9.71 7.39
C THR A 10 0.80 -8.73 6.21
N LEU A 11 1.92 -8.05 5.95
CA LEU A 11 2.10 -7.20 4.78
C LEU A 11 1.98 -8.02 3.49
N THR A 12 2.62 -9.20 3.43
CA THR A 12 2.49 -10.12 2.29
C THR A 12 1.01 -10.44 2.01
N SER A 13 0.26 -10.76 3.06
CA SER A 13 -1.18 -11.02 2.97
C SER A 13 -1.98 -9.79 2.49
N LEU A 14 -1.65 -8.60 2.99
CA LEU A 14 -2.27 -7.35 2.56
C LEU A 14 -2.00 -7.08 1.07
N VAL A 15 -0.74 -7.18 0.64
CA VAL A 15 -0.32 -6.93 -0.75
C VAL A 15 -1.01 -7.92 -1.68
N LYS A 16 -1.11 -9.20 -1.31
CA LYS A 16 -1.84 -10.20 -2.10
C LYS A 16 -3.31 -9.86 -2.29
N LYS A 17 -4.00 -9.47 -1.19
CA LYS A 17 -5.42 -9.10 -1.26
C LYS A 17 -5.61 -7.80 -2.07
N ILE A 18 -4.69 -6.84 -1.93
CA ILE A 18 -4.68 -5.60 -2.70
C ILE A 18 -4.41 -5.87 -4.18
N ASP A 19 -3.46 -6.73 -4.53
CA ASP A 19 -3.18 -7.10 -5.92
C ASP A 19 -4.41 -7.74 -6.58
N ALA A 20 -5.04 -8.69 -5.90
CA ALA A 20 -6.27 -9.31 -6.36
C ALA A 20 -7.42 -8.29 -6.50
N ALA A 21 -7.55 -7.36 -5.55
CA ALA A 21 -8.53 -6.27 -5.64
C ALA A 21 -8.21 -5.31 -6.79
N THR A 22 -6.93 -5.03 -7.05
CA THR A 22 -6.45 -4.16 -8.13
C THR A 22 -6.77 -4.79 -9.47
N GLY A 23 -6.43 -6.07 -9.66
CA GLY A 23 -6.77 -6.83 -10.87
C GLY A 23 -8.28 -6.88 -11.12
N LYS A 24 -9.09 -7.07 -10.07
CA LYS A 24 -10.56 -7.00 -10.15
C LYS A 24 -11.08 -5.60 -10.49
N ASN A 25 -10.39 -4.55 -10.02
CA ASN A 25 -10.75 -3.15 -10.21
C ASN A 25 -9.91 -2.43 -11.28
N SER A 26 -9.24 -3.17 -12.17
CA SER A 26 -8.44 -2.58 -13.26
C SER A 26 -9.28 -1.64 -14.14
N ALA A 27 -10.59 -1.88 -14.24
CA ALA A 27 -11.55 -1.01 -14.91
C ALA A 27 -11.63 0.41 -14.30
N SER A 28 -11.35 0.55 -13.00
CA SER A 28 -11.35 1.84 -12.29
C SER A 28 -9.97 2.51 -12.27
N LYS A 29 -8.99 2.03 -13.06
CA LYS A 29 -7.58 2.49 -13.03
C LYS A 29 -7.01 2.51 -11.61
N MET A 30 -7.36 1.51 -10.81
CA MET A 30 -6.74 1.32 -9.50
C MET A 30 -5.26 0.95 -9.70
N GLY A 31 -4.36 1.75 -9.15
CA GLY A 31 -2.93 1.45 -9.09
C GLY A 31 -2.53 1.21 -7.64
N SER A 32 -1.95 0.05 -7.39
CA SER A 32 -1.44 -0.29 -6.06
C SER A 32 0.07 -0.09 -6.05
N PHE A 33 0.53 0.62 -5.03
CA PHE A 33 1.94 0.97 -4.86
C PHE A 33 2.30 0.66 -3.43
N VAL A 34 3.37 -0.10 -3.24
CA VAL A 34 3.93 -0.45 -1.95
C VAL A 34 5.36 0.08 -1.94
N VAL A 35 5.62 1.02 -1.05
CA VAL A 35 6.90 1.69 -0.91
C VAL A 35 7.54 1.22 0.39
N PHE A 36 8.70 0.61 0.29
CA PHE A 36 9.46 0.13 1.44
C PHE A 36 10.41 1.22 1.91
N LEU A 37 10.18 1.77 3.09
CA LEU A 37 10.99 2.83 3.68
C LEU A 37 12.21 2.22 4.38
N ASN A 38 13.15 1.71 3.59
CA ASN A 38 14.33 1.00 4.08
C ASN A 38 15.49 1.18 3.08
N ASP A 39 16.72 1.25 3.59
CA ASP A 39 17.94 1.42 2.78
C ASP A 39 18.62 0.07 2.46
N ASP A 40 18.04 -1.03 2.92
CA ASP A 40 18.64 -2.35 2.80
C ASP A 40 18.59 -2.87 1.34
N SER A 41 19.75 -3.03 0.71
CA SER A 41 19.84 -3.52 -0.67
C SER A 41 19.37 -4.98 -0.82
N ALA A 42 19.35 -5.78 0.24
CA ALA A 42 18.83 -7.16 0.18
C ALA A 42 17.29 -7.21 0.13
N LEU A 43 16.63 -6.10 0.45
CA LEU A 43 15.17 -6.00 0.43
C LEU A 43 14.64 -6.08 -1.00
N GLU A 44 15.34 -5.54 -1.99
CA GLU A 44 14.94 -5.61 -3.40
C GLU A 44 14.85 -7.05 -3.92
N GLY A 45 15.85 -7.87 -3.59
CA GLY A 45 15.83 -9.31 -3.88
C GLY A 45 14.65 -10.02 -3.22
N LYS A 46 14.44 -9.77 -1.91
CA LYS A 46 13.33 -10.36 -1.16
C LYS A 46 11.96 -9.94 -1.71
N LEU A 47 11.79 -8.67 -2.10
CA LEU A 47 10.55 -8.18 -2.69
C LEU A 47 10.29 -8.82 -4.04
N LYS A 48 11.33 -8.98 -4.86
CA LYS A 48 11.22 -9.64 -6.16
C LYS A 48 10.85 -11.12 -6.01
N GLU A 49 11.50 -11.83 -5.10
CA GLU A 49 11.15 -13.22 -4.77
C GLU A 49 9.72 -13.34 -4.23
N LEU A 50 9.32 -12.43 -3.34
CA LEU A 50 7.97 -12.42 -2.77
C LEU A 50 6.92 -12.09 -3.85
N ALA A 51 7.21 -11.13 -4.72
CA ALA A 51 6.36 -10.80 -5.86
C ALA A 51 6.18 -11.97 -6.81
N ASP A 52 7.26 -12.68 -7.13
CA ASP A 52 7.23 -13.86 -7.99
C ASP A 52 6.46 -15.01 -7.32
N LYS A 53 6.77 -15.29 -6.05
CA LYS A 53 6.15 -16.35 -5.25
C LYS A 53 4.65 -16.14 -5.03
N GLU A 54 4.24 -14.91 -4.76
CA GLU A 54 2.83 -14.55 -4.54
C GLU A 54 2.09 -14.16 -5.82
N GLY A 55 2.80 -14.02 -6.94
CA GLY A 55 2.23 -13.65 -8.25
C GLY A 55 1.74 -12.21 -8.32
N ILE A 56 2.42 -11.28 -7.65
CA ILE A 56 2.10 -9.86 -7.64
C ILE A 56 2.46 -9.26 -9.01
N LYS A 57 1.44 -8.83 -9.76
CA LYS A 57 1.60 -8.28 -11.13
C LYS A 57 0.97 -6.91 -11.31
N ASN A 58 -0.03 -6.60 -10.49
CA ASN A 58 -0.78 -5.35 -10.56
C ASN A 58 -0.27 -4.31 -9.54
N THR A 59 0.53 -4.75 -8.58
CA THR A 59 1.08 -3.89 -7.53
C THR A 59 2.54 -3.56 -7.82
N ILE A 60 2.86 -2.27 -7.78
CA ILE A 60 4.23 -1.78 -7.92
C ILE A 60 4.90 -1.81 -6.55
N LEU A 61 6.08 -2.41 -6.49
CA LEU A 61 6.94 -2.45 -5.32
C LEU A 61 8.10 -1.48 -5.55
N SER A 62 8.25 -0.50 -4.67
CA SER A 62 9.36 0.44 -4.66
C SER A 62 10.06 0.39 -3.32
N ILE A 63 11.35 0.72 -3.33
CA ILE A 63 12.14 0.94 -2.12
C ILE A 63 12.49 2.41 -2.09
N ASP A 64 12.32 3.02 -0.93
CA ASP A 64 12.62 4.41 -0.68
C ASP A 64 13.52 4.48 0.56
N THR A 65 14.64 5.16 0.41
CA THR A 65 15.65 5.28 1.46
C THR A 65 15.25 6.28 2.54
N ASN A 66 14.15 7.02 2.34
CA ASN A 66 13.68 8.04 3.25
C ASN A 66 12.74 7.45 4.34
N PRO A 67 13.18 7.32 5.59
CA PRO A 67 12.41 6.67 6.65
C PRO A 67 11.13 7.44 7.05
N VAL A 68 11.05 8.73 6.73
CA VAL A 68 9.87 9.57 7.00
C VAL A 68 8.87 9.62 5.83
N GLY A 69 9.19 8.95 4.71
CA GLY A 69 8.37 8.96 3.51
C GLY A 69 8.26 10.34 2.85
N PRO A 70 7.40 10.49 1.82
CA PRO A 70 7.31 11.73 1.07
C PRO A 70 6.75 12.86 1.96
N PRO A 71 7.31 14.07 1.87
CA PRO A 71 6.80 15.23 2.60
C PRO A 71 5.34 15.50 2.18
N GLY A 72 4.42 15.43 3.14
CA GLY A 72 2.97 15.61 2.94
C GLY A 72 2.11 14.42 3.38
N TYR A 73 2.69 13.24 3.62
CA TYR A 73 1.93 12.09 4.15
C TYR A 73 1.97 11.94 5.67
N GLU A 74 2.77 12.76 6.36
CA GLU A 74 2.98 12.73 7.82
C GLU A 74 3.12 11.30 8.37
N ILE A 75 3.95 10.50 7.71
CA ILE A 75 4.18 9.12 8.13
C ILE A 75 4.79 9.14 9.52
N ASN A 76 4.06 8.57 10.48
CA ASN A 76 4.49 8.55 11.87
C ASN A 76 5.78 7.72 11.98
N LYS A 77 6.79 8.22 12.68
CA LYS A 77 8.04 7.48 12.89
C LYS A 77 7.85 6.18 13.65
N ASP A 78 6.74 6.07 14.39
CA ASP A 78 6.36 4.89 15.14
C ASP A 78 5.50 3.90 14.33
N ALA A 79 5.03 4.33 13.14
CA ALA A 79 4.29 3.46 12.24
C ALA A 79 5.26 2.59 11.44
N ASP A 80 5.10 1.28 11.58
CA ASP A 80 5.82 0.28 10.79
C ASP A 80 5.20 0.13 9.40
N ILE A 81 3.86 0.24 9.33
CA ILE A 81 3.08 0.15 8.11
C ILE A 81 2.13 1.33 8.05
N THR A 82 2.06 2.04 6.93
CA THR A 82 1.10 3.12 6.72
C THR A 82 0.38 2.91 5.40
N VAL A 83 -0.94 2.88 5.42
CA VAL A 83 -1.78 2.69 4.25
C VAL A 83 -2.48 3.99 3.93
N VAL A 84 -2.13 4.57 2.79
CA VAL A 84 -2.72 5.81 2.29
C VAL A 84 -3.56 5.52 1.07
N LEU A 85 -4.84 5.75 1.21
CA LEU A 85 -5.84 5.63 0.16
C LEU A 85 -6.15 7.04 -0.36
N TYR A 86 -5.89 7.27 -1.63
CA TYR A 86 -6.14 8.55 -2.28
C TYR A 86 -6.82 8.34 -3.63
N THR A 87 -7.63 9.31 -4.04
CA THR A 87 -8.29 9.34 -5.35
C THR A 87 -8.22 10.78 -5.88
N SER A 88 -7.97 10.98 -7.18
CA SER A 88 -7.80 12.32 -7.77
C SER A 88 -6.84 13.25 -7.01
N ARG A 89 -5.69 12.72 -6.54
CA ARG A 89 -4.68 13.44 -5.73
C ARG A 89 -5.16 13.92 -4.36
N GLU A 90 -6.30 13.46 -3.88
CA GLU A 90 -6.82 13.76 -2.55
C GLU A 90 -6.79 12.51 -1.67
N VAL A 91 -6.15 12.61 -0.50
CA VAL A 91 -6.11 11.54 0.50
C VAL A 91 -7.51 11.38 1.10
N LYS A 92 -8.10 10.20 0.89
CA LYS A 92 -9.43 9.84 1.42
C LYS A 92 -9.33 9.12 2.75
N ALA A 93 -8.28 8.31 2.92
CA ALA A 93 -8.00 7.66 4.19
C ALA A 93 -6.49 7.50 4.39
N ASN A 94 -6.06 7.68 5.64
CA ASN A 94 -4.70 7.42 6.08
C ASN A 94 -4.77 6.52 7.31
N HIS A 95 -4.18 5.33 7.22
CA HIS A 95 -4.13 4.36 8.30
C HIS A 95 -2.67 4.06 8.63
N ALA A 96 -2.19 4.59 9.75
CA ALA A 96 -0.88 4.27 10.28
C ALA A 96 -1.01 3.13 11.30
N PHE A 97 -0.20 2.09 11.14
CA PHE A 97 -0.13 0.91 11.99
C PHE A 97 1.27 0.78 12.55
N ARG A 98 1.36 0.55 13.86
CA ARG A 98 2.61 0.22 14.54
C ARG A 98 3.08 -1.20 14.19
N LYS A 99 4.31 -1.53 14.57
CA LYS A 99 4.88 -2.87 14.38
C LYS A 99 3.99 -3.92 15.08
N GLY A 100 3.45 -4.85 14.29
CA GLY A 100 2.53 -5.90 14.79
C GLY A 100 1.07 -5.44 14.96
N GLU A 101 0.74 -4.20 14.65
CA GLU A 101 -0.62 -3.66 14.77
C GLU A 101 -1.45 -3.93 13.51
N LEU A 102 -0.79 -4.16 12.37
CA LEU A 102 -1.46 -4.68 11.18
C LEU A 102 -1.94 -6.10 11.47
N ASN A 103 -3.26 -6.27 11.42
CA ASN A 103 -3.97 -7.54 11.66
C ASN A 103 -5.11 -7.72 10.65
N ASP A 104 -5.80 -8.85 10.68
CA ASP A 104 -6.90 -9.14 9.74
C ASP A 104 -7.98 -8.06 9.75
N LYS A 105 -8.32 -7.49 10.91
CA LYS A 105 -9.29 -6.38 11.02
C LYS A 105 -8.84 -5.14 10.25
N ALA A 106 -7.56 -4.78 10.36
CA ALA A 106 -6.98 -3.68 9.60
C ALA A 106 -7.03 -3.95 8.10
N ILE A 107 -6.66 -5.17 7.67
CA ILE A 107 -6.72 -5.59 6.27
C ILE A 107 -8.15 -5.51 5.74
N GLU A 108 -9.14 -6.00 6.50
CA GLU A 108 -10.55 -5.90 6.14
C GLU A 108 -11.04 -4.46 6.06
N ALA A 109 -10.60 -3.59 6.97
CA ALA A 109 -10.94 -2.16 6.95
C ALA A 109 -10.41 -1.51 5.65
N ILE A 110 -9.15 -1.77 5.31
CA ILE A 110 -8.54 -1.28 4.07
C ILE A 110 -9.31 -1.80 2.85
N LEU A 111 -9.59 -3.10 2.79
CA LEU A 111 -10.34 -3.71 1.69
C LEU A 111 -11.77 -3.18 1.56
N LYS A 112 -12.41 -2.78 2.67
CA LYS A 112 -13.72 -2.12 2.66
C LYS A 112 -13.63 -0.67 2.20
N ASP A 113 -12.50 -0.01 2.41
CA ASP A 113 -12.31 1.38 2.01
C ASP A 113 -11.83 1.52 0.55
N VAL A 114 -11.11 0.53 0.02
CA VAL A 114 -10.73 0.42 -1.40
C VAL A 114 -11.91 0.72 -2.35
N PRO A 115 -13.06 0.02 -2.31
CA PRO A 115 -14.17 0.34 -3.21
C PRO A 115 -14.76 1.74 -2.96
N LYS A 116 -14.74 2.26 -1.72
CA LYS A 116 -15.26 3.61 -1.45
C LYS A 116 -14.49 4.70 -2.16
N ILE A 117 -13.16 4.55 -2.28
CA ILE A 117 -12.31 5.52 -2.97
C ILE A 117 -12.36 5.37 -4.49
N LEU A 118 -12.72 4.17 -4.99
CA LEU A 118 -12.86 3.88 -6.42
C LEU A 118 -14.17 4.41 -7.01
N VAL A 119 -15.23 4.49 -6.20
CA VAL A 119 -16.57 4.93 -6.65
C VAL A 119 -16.64 6.45 -6.88
N LYS A 120 -15.76 7.25 -6.27
CA LYS A 120 -15.71 8.71 -6.50
C LYS A 120 -14.98 9.06 -7.80
N LYS A 121 -15.57 8.66 -8.93
CA LYS A 121 -15.37 9.36 -10.21
C LYS A 121 -16.18 10.66 -10.19
N GLU A 122 -15.80 11.61 -9.33
CA GLU A 122 -16.12 13.00 -9.63
C GLU A 122 -15.12 13.43 -10.70
N ALA A 123 -15.62 13.50 -11.93
CA ALA A 123 -14.89 13.95 -13.10
C ALA A 123 -14.19 15.27 -12.81
N PRO A 124 -12.94 15.49 -13.28
CA PRO A 124 -12.39 16.82 -13.31
C PRO A 124 -13.30 17.68 -14.19
N LYS A 125 -14.04 18.61 -13.57
CA LYS A 125 -14.55 19.79 -14.25
C LYS A 125 -13.37 20.72 -14.50
N LYS A 126 -12.75 20.61 -15.67
CA LYS A 126 -12.34 21.75 -16.50
C LYS A 126 -11.70 21.29 -17.80
#